data_AF-A0A181ZDD3-F1
#
_entry.id   AF-A0A181ZDD3-F1
#
_cell.length_a   1.000
_cell.length_b   1.000
_cell.length_c   1.000
_cell.angle_alpha   90.00
_cell.angle_beta   90.00
_cell.angle_gamma   90.00
#
_symmetry.space_group_name_H-M   'P 1'
#
loop_
_entity.id
_entity.type
_entity.pdbx_description
1 polymer ?
#
loop_
_entity_poly.entity_id
_entity_poly.type
_entity_poly.pdbx_seq_one_letter_code
_entity_poly.pdbx_strand_id
1 'polypeptide(L)' 'MSRYEIRLPYAWSDTLAAAFPEFDLVQIGPAETLVIGELHDQTELHALLARIADLGLEIAELRHDR' A
#
# COMPACT_ATOMS: atom_id res chain seq x y z
N MET A 1 5.26 -15.98 4.81
CA MET A 1 5.05 -14.53 4.93
C MET A 1 5.81 -13.91 3.78
N SER A 2 5.12 -13.25 2.87
CA SER A 2 5.75 -12.54 1.77
C SER A 2 5.62 -11.05 2.03
N ARG A 3 6.72 -10.32 1.78
CA ARG A 3 6.70 -8.87 1.91
C ARG A 3 6.13 -8.28 0.63
N TYR A 4 5.06 -7.52 0.77
CA TYR A 4 4.43 -6.82 -0.34
C TYR A 4 4.75 -5.33 -0.25
N GLU A 5 5.03 -4.77 -1.42
CA GLU A 5 5.38 -3.38 -1.61
C GLU A 5 4.44 -2.80 -2.68
N ILE A 6 3.54 -1.93 -2.26
CA ILE A 6 2.56 -1.28 -3.13
C ILE A 6 2.96 0.17 -3.31
N ARG A 7 3.25 0.57 -4.55
CA ARG A 7 3.49 1.96 -4.90
C ARG A 7 2.19 2.65 -5.25
N LEU A 8 1.95 3.75 -4.58
CA LEU A 8 0.84 4.64 -4.78
C LEU A 8 1.36 5.94 -5.41
N PRO A 9 0.80 6.41 -6.55
CA PRO A 9 1.18 7.67 -7.19
C PRO A 9 0.52 8.86 -6.48
N TYR A 10 0.52 8.84 -5.15
CA TYR A 10 -0.01 9.89 -4.30
C TYR A 10 1.07 10.35 -3.32
N ALA A 11 1.07 11.66 -3.03
CA ALA A 11 1.92 12.23 -2.00
C ALA A 11 1.53 11.68 -0.62
N TRP A 12 2.52 11.51 0.25
CA TRP A 12 2.27 11.13 1.63
C TRP A 12 1.34 12.15 2.29
N SER A 13 0.34 11.65 3.00
CA SER A 13 -0.68 12.45 3.69
C SER A 13 -1.08 11.74 4.98
N ASP A 14 -1.43 12.50 6.02
CA ASP A 14 -1.88 11.94 7.29
C ASP A 14 -3.10 11.03 7.14
N THR A 15 -4.02 11.36 6.22
CA THR A 15 -5.19 10.52 5.90
C THR A 15 -4.79 9.16 5.33
N LEU A 16 -3.75 9.14 4.48
CA LEU A 16 -3.24 7.91 3.87
C LEU A 16 -2.56 7.03 4.94
N ALA A 17 -1.74 7.64 5.79
CA ALA A 17 -1.13 6.95 6.93
C ALA A 17 -2.19 6.41 7.91
N ALA A 18 -3.26 7.18 8.16
CA ALA A 18 -4.37 6.75 9.01
C ALA A 18 -5.24 5.64 8.39
N ALA A 19 -5.27 5.54 7.05
CA ALA A 19 -6.00 4.48 6.35
C ALA A 19 -5.29 3.12 6.40
N PHE A 20 -3.95 3.13 6.55
CA PHE A 20 -3.11 1.93 6.57
C PHE A 20 -2.19 1.89 7.81
N PRO A 21 -2.74 1.93 9.04
CA PRO A 21 -1.92 1.99 10.26
C PRO A 21 -1.20 0.66 10.57
N GLU A 22 -1.68 -0.43 9.98
CA GLU A 22 -1.09 -1.78 10.06
C GLU A 22 0.04 -2.00 9.04
N PHE A 23 0.28 -1.02 8.15
CA PHE A 23 1.30 -1.04 7.11
C PHE A 23 2.34 0.06 7.33
N ASP A 24 3.53 -0.14 6.78
CA ASP A 24 4.61 0.85 6.81
C ASP A 24 4.54 1.71 5.55
N LEU A 25 4.26 3.01 5.69
CA LEU A 25 4.19 3.94 4.56
C LEU A 25 5.48 4.76 4.47
N VAL A 26 6.16 4.65 3.34
CA VAL A 26 7.42 5.35 3.07
C VAL A 26 7.23 6.29 1.89
N GLN A 27 7.47 7.59 2.09
CA GLN A 27 7.52 8.53 0.98
C GLN A 27 8.81 8.33 0.18
N ILE A 28 8.68 7.92 -1.09
CA ILE A 28 9.82 7.65 -1.98
C ILE A 28 10.03 8.75 -3.03
N GLY A 29 9.06 9.66 -3.17
CA GLY A 29 9.11 10.75 -4.14
C GLY A 29 8.14 11.90 -3.80
N PRO A 30 8.14 12.99 -4.62
CA PRO A 30 7.31 14.16 -4.38
C PRO A 30 5.80 13.87 -4.46
N ALA A 31 5.40 12.81 -5.16
CA ALA A 31 4.02 12.35 -5.26
C ALA A 31 3.93 10.82 -5.28
N GLU A 32 4.85 10.15 -4.57
CA GLU A 32 4.90 8.69 -4.55
C GLU A 32 5.07 8.19 -3.12
N THR A 33 4.17 7.28 -2.73
CA THR A 33 4.18 6.62 -1.42
C THR A 33 4.26 5.13 -1.62
N LEU A 34 5.18 4.49 -0.92
CA LEU A 34 5.34 3.05 -0.88
C LEU A 34 4.67 2.51 0.37
N VAL A 35 3.68 1.65 0.22
CA VAL A 35 3.02 0.93 1.31
C VAL A 35 3.64 -0.45 1.40
N ILE A 36 4.23 -0.76 2.54
CA ILE A 36 4.98 -1.99 2.78
C ILE A 36 4.27 -2.78 3.88
N GLY A 37 3.96 -4.05 3.60
CA GLY A 37 3.31 -4.92 4.58
C GLY A 37 3.72 -6.37 4.42
N GLU A 38 3.62 -7.11 5.53
CA GLU A 38 3.70 -8.56 5.51
C GLU A 38 2.30 -9.13 5.31
N LEU A 39 2.08 -9.80 4.19
CA LEU A 39 0.82 -10.49 3.92
C LEU A 39 1.07 -11.99 3.93
N HIS A 40 0.15 -12.74 4.54
CA HIS A 40 0.25 -14.19 4.61
C HIS A 40 -0.19 -14.86 3.31
N ASP A 41 -1.28 -14.37 2.72
CA ASP A 41 -1.97 -15.00 1.61
C ASP A 41 -2.60 -13.97 0.65
N GLN A 42 -3.03 -14.44 -0.53
CA GLN A 42 -3.72 -13.61 -1.52
C GLN A 42 -5.01 -12.97 -0.99
N THR A 43 -5.66 -13.57 0.02
CA THR A 43 -6.86 -12.99 0.64
C THR A 43 -6.56 -11.67 1.34
N GLU A 44 -5.45 -11.59 2.07
CA GLU A 44 -5.05 -10.33 2.73
C GLU A 44 -4.66 -9.28 1.70
N LEU A 45 -4.00 -9.70 0.62
CA LEU A 45 -3.72 -8.82 -0.52
C LEU A 45 -5.02 -8.29 -1.14
N HIS A 46 -5.99 -9.15 -1.43
CA HIS A 46 -7.28 -8.73 -1.98
C HIS A 46 -8.02 -7.75 -1.06
N ALA A 47 -7.97 -7.98 0.26
CA ALA A 47 -8.57 -7.07 1.24
C ALA A 47 -7.89 -5.68 1.20
N LEU A 48 -6.57 -5.64 1.10
CA LEU A 48 -5.80 -4.40 0.95
C LEU A 48 -6.15 -3.67 -0.35
N LEU A 49 -6.17 -4.38 -1.47
CA LEU A 49 -6.55 -3.83 -2.78
C LEU A 49 -7.97 -3.27 -2.76
N ALA A 50 -8.91 -3.97 -2.11
CA ALA A 50 -10.29 -3.51 -1.96
C ALA A 50 -10.37 -2.22 -1.12
N ARG A 51 -9.62 -2.10 -0.01
CA ARG A 51 -9.56 -0.87 0.78
C ARG A 51 -8.99 0.30 -0.03
N ILE A 52 -7.91 0.08 -0.79
CA ILE A 52 -7.31 1.09 -1.66
C ILE A 52 -8.35 1.57 -2.70
N ALA A 53 -9.08 0.64 -3.31
CA ALA A 53 -10.14 0.96 -4.28
C ALA A 53 -11.34 1.69 -3.65
N ASP A 54 -11.74 1.32 -2.42
CA ASP A 54 -12.82 1.98 -1.67
C ASP A 54 -12.49 3.45 -1.35
N LEU A 55 -11.22 3.71 -1.05
CA LEU A 55 -10.68 5.06 -0.87
C LEU A 55 -10.55 5.85 -2.19
N GLY A 56 -10.82 5.21 -3.34
CA GLY A 56 -10.64 5.81 -4.66
C GLY A 56 -9.16 6.02 -5.04
N LEU A 57 -8.26 5.28 -4.41
CA LEU A 57 -6.83 5.34 -4.68
C LEU A 57 -6.46 4.35 -5.79
N GLU A 58 -5.55 4.76 -6.67
CA GLU A 58 -4.95 3.94 -7.71
C GLU A 58 -3.59 3.38 -7.27
N ILE A 59 -3.25 2.20 -7.81
CA ILE A 59 -1.99 1.53 -7.55
C ILE A 59 -1.10 1.68 -8.78
N ALA A 60 0.07 2.27 -8.60
CA ALA A 60 1.05 2.42 -9.68
C ALA A 60 1.83 1.13 -9.93
N GLU A 61 2.29 0.47 -8.86
CA GLU A 61 3.07 -0.77 -8.96
C GLU A 61 2.79 -1.65 -7.74
N LEU A 62 2.73 -2.97 -7.95
CA LEU A 62 2.69 -3.94 -6.86
C LEU A 62 3.85 -4.91 -7.03
N ARG A 63 4.72 -4.95 -6.03
CA ARG A 63 5.83 -5.90 -5.94
C ARG A 63 5.61 -6.83 -4.76
N HIS A 64 6.08 -8.07 -4.90
CA HIS A 64 6.22 -8.98 -3.78
C HIS A 64 7.63 -9.55 -3.81
N ASP A 65 8.29 -9.58 -2.66
CA ASP A 65 9.57 -10.25 -2.51
C ASP A 65 9.27 -11.72 -2.18
N ARG A 66 9.74 -12.65 -3.03
CA ARG A 66 9.53 -14.09 -2.93
C ARG A 66 10.84 -14.82 -2.68
#